data_AF-A0A536PC61-F1
#
_entry.id   AF-A0A536PC61-F1
#
_cell.length_a   1.000
_cell.length_b   1.000
_cell.length_c   1.000
_cell.angle_alpha   90.00
_cell.angle_beta   90.00
_cell.angle_gamma   90.00
#
_symmetry.space_group_name_H-M   'P 1'
#
loop_
_entity.id
_entity.type
_entity.pdbx_description
1 polymer ?
#
loop_
_entity_poly.entity_id
_entity_poly.type
_entity_poly.pdbx_seq_one_letter_code
_entity_poly.pdbx_strand_id
1 'polypeptide(L)'
;QLIREEDLGRFGALGIVASMQPIHATSDRDLADRHWGPKRTPRAYPWRTLLERGAVLAFGSDAPVEPIDPLLGIHAAVTRKRPSDRDAWTPGQRLTLDEALAAYSAGCAYATAREREWGTLEPGMRCDATVVDRDLATLRGDDILDARIRATITDGVVRFADGLG
;
A
#
# COMPACT_ATOMS: atom_id res chain seq x y z
N GLN A 1 -9.05 0.77 -10.03
CA GLN A 1 -9.10 -0.72 -10.02
C GLN A 1 -10.54 -1.20 -9.70
N LEU A 2 -11.12 -2.13 -10.46
CA LEU A 2 -12.49 -2.64 -10.24
C LEU A 2 -12.56 -4.14 -10.56
N ILE A 3 -13.16 -4.93 -9.65
CA ILE A 3 -13.29 -6.38 -9.79
C ILE A 3 -14.77 -6.75 -9.67
N ARG A 4 -15.23 -7.75 -10.45
CA ARG A 4 -16.58 -8.30 -10.31
C ARG A 4 -16.69 -9.06 -8.98
N GLU A 5 -17.86 -9.02 -8.37
CA GLU A 5 -18.06 -9.63 -7.06
C GLU A 5 -17.78 -11.15 -7.05
N GLU A 6 -18.19 -11.83 -8.12
CA GLU A 6 -17.94 -13.25 -8.38
C GLU A 6 -16.45 -13.60 -8.51
N ASP A 7 -15.61 -12.65 -8.92
CA ASP A 7 -14.17 -12.88 -9.13
C ASP A 7 -13.32 -12.60 -7.89
N LEU A 8 -13.86 -11.86 -6.91
CA LEU A 8 -13.10 -11.47 -5.70
C LEU A 8 -12.57 -12.67 -4.91
N GLY A 9 -13.30 -13.79 -4.88
CA GLY A 9 -12.85 -15.02 -4.21
C GLY A 9 -11.79 -15.81 -4.99
N ARG A 10 -11.63 -15.55 -6.29
CA ARG A 10 -10.74 -16.32 -7.15
C ARG A 10 -9.28 -15.98 -6.91
N PHE A 11 -8.97 -14.78 -6.42
CA PHE A 11 -7.60 -14.36 -6.17
C PHE A 11 -6.91 -15.26 -5.15
N GLY A 12 -7.50 -15.42 -3.96
CA GLY A 12 -6.97 -16.34 -2.96
C GLY A 12 -7.03 -17.80 -3.41
N ALA A 13 -8.15 -18.24 -3.99
CA ALA A 13 -8.32 -19.63 -4.41
C ALA A 13 -7.31 -20.09 -5.48
N LEU A 14 -6.82 -19.17 -6.32
CA LEU A 14 -5.89 -19.46 -7.41
C LEU A 14 -4.45 -18.99 -7.11
N GLY A 15 -4.19 -18.42 -5.92
CA GLY A 15 -2.88 -17.85 -5.59
C GLY A 15 -2.50 -16.64 -6.47
N ILE A 16 -3.48 -15.89 -6.97
CA ILE A 16 -3.23 -14.70 -7.79
C ILE A 16 -2.86 -13.53 -6.88
N VAL A 17 -1.72 -12.90 -7.19
CA VAL A 17 -1.29 -11.67 -6.55
C VAL A 17 -2.06 -10.48 -7.11
N ALA A 18 -2.65 -9.68 -6.21
CA ALA A 18 -3.25 -8.41 -6.53
C ALA A 18 -2.19 -7.29 -6.44
N SER A 19 -1.53 -7.02 -7.56
CA SER A 19 -0.65 -5.84 -7.70
C SER A 19 -1.49 -4.58 -7.87
N MET A 20 -1.46 -3.68 -6.88
CA MET A 20 -2.43 -2.58 -6.76
C MET A 20 -1.77 -1.28 -6.33
N GLN A 21 -2.36 -0.16 -6.72
CA GLN A 21 -1.83 1.18 -6.48
C GLN A 21 -2.74 1.96 -5.52
N PRO A 22 -2.28 2.25 -4.28
CA PRO A 22 -3.08 2.99 -3.32
C PRO A 22 -3.41 4.43 -3.69
N ILE A 23 -2.45 5.17 -4.26
CA ILE A 23 -2.64 6.60 -4.57
C ILE A 23 -3.76 6.80 -5.61
N HIS A 24 -3.80 5.93 -6.63
CA HIS A 24 -4.88 5.90 -7.64
C HIS A 24 -6.28 5.83 -7.03
N ALA A 25 -6.46 5.24 -5.85
CA ALA A 25 -7.78 5.19 -5.22
C ALA A 25 -8.30 6.58 -4.84
N THR A 26 -7.41 7.48 -4.43
CA THR A 26 -7.81 8.80 -3.94
C THR A 26 -7.75 9.85 -5.04
N SER A 27 -6.86 9.70 -6.03
CA SER A 27 -6.81 10.55 -7.22
C SER A 27 -7.98 10.28 -8.19
N ASP A 28 -8.31 9.02 -8.47
CA ASP A 28 -9.37 8.66 -9.42
C ASP A 28 -10.79 8.73 -8.85
N ARG A 29 -10.96 9.00 -7.56
CA ARG A 29 -12.25 8.82 -6.87
C ARG A 29 -13.42 9.52 -7.57
N ASP A 30 -13.19 10.75 -8.03
CA ASP A 30 -14.23 11.61 -8.62
C ASP A 30 -14.60 11.08 -10.03
N LEU A 31 -13.61 10.55 -10.76
CA LEU A 31 -13.82 9.87 -12.05
C LEU A 31 -14.54 8.54 -11.86
N ALA A 32 -14.14 7.74 -10.88
CA ALA A 32 -14.80 6.49 -10.53
C ALA A 32 -16.27 6.73 -10.17
N ASP A 33 -16.57 7.72 -9.32
CA ASP A 33 -17.95 8.06 -8.96
C ASP A 33 -18.77 8.52 -10.16
N ARG A 34 -18.19 9.35 -11.03
CA ARG A 34 -18.84 9.83 -12.25
C ARG A 34 -19.15 8.69 -13.23
N HIS A 35 -18.20 7.79 -13.47
CA HIS A 35 -18.29 6.81 -14.56
C HIS A 35 -18.82 5.43 -14.13
N TRP A 36 -18.58 5.04 -12.88
CA TRP A 36 -19.03 3.75 -12.34
C TRP A 36 -20.31 3.88 -11.53
N GLY A 37 -20.50 5.03 -10.89
CA GLY A 37 -21.70 5.35 -10.14
C GLY A 37 -21.89 4.48 -8.89
N PRO A 38 -23.02 4.68 -8.17
CA PRO A 38 -23.21 4.13 -6.83
C PRO A 38 -23.28 2.60 -6.78
N LYS A 39 -23.52 1.93 -7.91
CA LYS A 39 -23.57 0.45 -8.00
C LYS A 39 -22.18 -0.19 -8.10
N ARG A 40 -21.16 0.54 -8.56
CA ARG A 40 -19.84 -0.01 -8.86
C ARG A 40 -18.72 0.62 -8.03
N THR A 41 -18.80 1.92 -7.73
CA THR A 41 -17.86 2.61 -6.83
C THR A 41 -17.59 1.83 -5.54
N PRO A 42 -18.60 1.27 -4.82
CA PRO A 42 -18.34 0.61 -3.54
C PRO A 42 -17.41 -0.62 -3.63
N ARG A 43 -17.17 -1.15 -4.84
CA ARG A 43 -16.28 -2.29 -5.11
C ARG A 43 -14.96 -1.87 -5.78
N ALA A 44 -14.70 -0.58 -5.91
CA ALA A 44 -13.46 -0.07 -6.44
C ALA A 44 -12.32 -0.18 -5.41
N TYR A 45 -11.13 -0.53 -5.89
CA TYR A 45 -9.93 -0.71 -5.08
C TYR A 45 -10.18 -1.59 -3.83
N PRO A 46 -10.62 -2.86 -4.00
CA PRO A 46 -11.18 -3.69 -2.93
C PRO A 46 -10.12 -4.40 -2.07
N TRP A 47 -9.14 -3.67 -1.53
CA TRP A 47 -7.97 -4.23 -0.85
C TRP A 47 -8.31 -5.07 0.38
N ARG A 48 -9.15 -4.55 1.28
CA ARG A 48 -9.61 -5.25 2.48
C ARG A 48 -10.26 -6.57 2.11
N THR A 49 -11.19 -6.50 1.16
CA THR A 49 -11.96 -7.67 0.73
C THR A 49 -11.07 -8.71 0.03
N LEU A 50 -10.06 -8.29 -0.71
CA LEU A 50 -9.09 -9.21 -1.31
C LEU A 50 -8.24 -9.92 -0.25
N LEU A 51 -7.71 -9.17 0.73
CA LEU A 51 -6.97 -9.77 1.86
C LEU A 51 -7.81 -10.76 2.65
N GLU A 52 -9.05 -10.39 3.01
CA GLU A 52 -9.98 -11.26 3.73
C GLU A 52 -10.32 -12.53 2.94
N ARG A 53 -10.22 -12.50 1.61
CA ARG A 53 -10.43 -13.64 0.72
C ARG A 53 -9.14 -14.39 0.39
N GLY A 54 -8.05 -14.12 1.10
CA GLY A 54 -6.78 -14.85 0.99
C GLY A 54 -5.91 -14.44 -0.20
N ALA A 55 -6.19 -13.32 -0.86
CA ALA A 55 -5.30 -12.79 -1.88
C ALA A 55 -4.04 -12.19 -1.24
N VAL A 56 -2.91 -12.31 -1.93
CA VAL A 56 -1.70 -11.53 -1.59
C VAL A 56 -1.82 -10.16 -2.26
N LEU A 57 -1.67 -9.09 -1.49
CA LEU A 57 -1.54 -7.74 -2.03
C LEU A 57 -0.07 -7.41 -2.26
N ALA A 58 0.23 -6.75 -3.39
CA ALA A 58 1.52 -6.14 -3.67
C ALA A 58 1.29 -4.69 -4.10
N PHE A 59 1.80 -3.72 -3.33
CA PHE A 59 1.55 -2.32 -3.59
C PHE A 59 2.65 -1.65 -4.42
N GLY A 60 2.24 -0.71 -5.25
CA GLY A 60 3.14 0.14 -6.03
C GLY A 60 2.53 1.50 -6.32
N SER A 61 3.34 2.44 -6.78
CA SER A 61 2.87 3.78 -7.14
C SER A 61 2.34 3.88 -8.56
N ASP A 62 2.85 3.06 -9.50
CA ASP A 62 2.75 3.33 -10.95
C ASP A 62 3.47 4.64 -11.34
N ALA A 63 4.57 4.96 -10.63
CA ALA A 63 5.42 6.09 -10.98
C ALA A 63 5.97 5.93 -12.42
N PRO A 64 6.03 7.03 -13.20
CA PRO A 64 5.85 8.42 -12.77
C PRO A 64 4.40 8.96 -12.89
N VAL A 65 3.38 8.10 -13.15
CA VAL A 65 1.98 8.55 -13.26
C VAL A 65 1.49 9.13 -11.93
N GLU A 66 1.76 8.44 -10.83
CA GLU A 66 1.56 8.95 -9.47
C GLU A 66 2.90 9.24 -8.79
N PRO A 67 2.91 10.06 -7.72
CA PRO A 67 4.11 10.32 -6.92
C PRO A 67 4.81 9.04 -6.45
N ILE A 68 6.14 9.06 -6.44
CA ILE A 68 6.95 7.91 -6.00
C ILE A 68 7.02 7.76 -4.47
N ASP A 69 6.61 8.78 -3.71
CA ASP A 69 6.71 8.79 -2.26
C ASP A 69 5.81 7.70 -1.62
N PRO A 70 6.40 6.69 -0.96
CA PRO A 70 5.63 5.61 -0.35
C PRO A 70 4.75 6.08 0.81
N LEU A 71 5.06 7.19 1.49
CA LEU A 71 4.25 7.71 2.59
C LEU A 71 2.87 8.17 2.11
N LEU A 72 2.78 8.74 0.90
CA LEU A 72 1.50 9.06 0.26
C LEU A 72 0.69 7.80 -0.03
N GLY A 73 1.35 6.74 -0.49
CA GLY A 73 0.74 5.44 -0.72
C GLY A 73 0.22 4.78 0.55
N ILE A 74 1.02 4.80 1.63
CA ILE A 74 0.64 4.28 2.95
C ILE A 74 -0.53 5.09 3.51
N HIS A 75 -0.47 6.41 3.43
CA HIS A 75 -1.57 7.29 3.83
C HIS A 75 -2.86 6.94 3.07
N ALA A 76 -2.81 6.80 1.74
CA ALA A 76 -3.98 6.44 0.95
C ALA A 76 -4.55 5.06 1.32
N ALA A 77 -3.68 4.07 1.58
CA ALA A 77 -4.07 2.72 1.98
C ALA A 77 -4.79 2.69 3.35
N VAL A 78 -4.26 3.42 4.32
CA VAL A 78 -4.76 3.42 5.71
C VAL A 78 -5.97 4.34 5.86
N THR A 79 -5.96 5.51 5.22
CA THR A 79 -6.98 6.54 5.44
C THR A 79 -8.11 6.50 4.41
N ARG A 80 -7.82 6.05 3.17
CA ARG A 80 -8.67 6.20 1.98
C ARG A 80 -9.01 7.67 1.65
N LYS A 81 -8.07 8.59 1.86
CA LYS A 81 -8.25 10.03 1.70
C LYS A 81 -7.17 10.64 0.82
N ARG A 82 -7.47 11.74 0.13
CA ARG A 82 -6.42 12.66 -0.32
C ARG A 82 -5.93 13.48 0.89
N PRO A 83 -4.73 14.05 0.86
CA PRO A 83 -4.30 14.98 1.90
C PRO A 83 -5.35 16.07 2.13
N SER A 84 -5.65 16.38 3.40
CA SER A 84 -6.63 17.37 3.83
C SER A 84 -8.11 17.03 3.62
N ASP A 85 -8.45 15.86 3.06
CA ASP A 85 -9.86 15.44 2.95
C ASP A 85 -10.44 15.09 4.34
N ARG A 86 -11.66 15.59 4.60
CA ARG A 86 -12.41 15.22 5.82
C ARG A 86 -12.89 13.77 5.77
N ASP A 87 -13.48 13.37 4.66
CA ASP A 87 -14.15 12.09 4.52
C ASP A 87 -13.33 11.11 3.69
N ALA A 88 -13.37 9.85 4.08
CA ALA A 88 -12.73 8.78 3.33
C ALA A 88 -13.64 8.25 2.24
N TRP A 89 -13.03 7.97 1.10
CA TRP A 89 -13.73 7.35 -0.02
C TRP A 89 -13.73 5.83 0.15
N THR A 90 -14.91 5.21 0.24
CA THR A 90 -15.10 3.76 0.49
C THR A 90 -14.31 3.25 1.72
N PRO A 91 -14.64 3.74 2.94
CA PRO A 91 -13.84 3.51 4.14
C PRO A 91 -13.73 2.03 4.56
N GLY A 92 -14.65 1.17 4.12
CA GLY A 92 -14.57 -0.28 4.37
C GLY A 92 -13.39 -0.98 3.69
N GLN A 93 -12.71 -0.32 2.74
CA GLN A 93 -11.52 -0.85 2.06
C GLN A 93 -10.19 -0.37 2.68
N ARG A 94 -10.24 0.30 3.85
CA ARG A 94 -9.03 0.68 4.58
C ARG A 94 -8.23 -0.54 5.03
N LEU A 95 -6.91 -0.40 4.98
CA LEU A 95 -5.96 -1.32 5.58
C LEU A 95 -5.49 -0.83 6.94
N THR A 96 -5.03 -1.75 7.80
CA THR A 96 -4.19 -1.37 8.94
C THR A 96 -2.83 -0.91 8.44
N LEU A 97 -2.06 -0.25 9.30
CA LEU A 97 -0.68 0.13 8.94
C LEU A 97 0.15 -1.13 8.60
N ASP A 98 0.07 -2.17 9.42
CA ASP A 98 0.84 -3.41 9.21
C ASP A 98 0.50 -4.09 7.89
N GLU A 99 -0.77 -4.12 7.51
CA GLU A 99 -1.21 -4.68 6.23
C GLU A 99 -0.73 -3.84 5.04
N ALA A 100 -0.76 -2.50 5.17
CA ALA A 100 -0.25 -1.62 4.13
C ALA A 100 1.27 -1.76 3.97
N LEU A 101 2.02 -1.83 5.08
CA LEU A 101 3.46 -2.06 5.07
C LEU A 101 3.79 -3.43 4.48
N ALA A 102 3.09 -4.49 4.91
CA ALA A 102 3.26 -5.83 4.35
C ALA A 102 3.00 -5.87 2.85
N ALA A 103 1.97 -5.17 2.35
CA ALA A 103 1.70 -5.08 0.93
C ALA A 103 2.81 -4.33 0.15
N TYR A 104 3.48 -3.35 0.76
CA TYR A 104 4.64 -2.67 0.16
C TYR A 104 5.97 -3.44 0.30
N SER A 105 6.06 -4.42 1.21
CA SER A 105 7.27 -5.18 1.50
C SER A 105 7.14 -6.66 1.14
N ALA A 106 6.75 -7.51 2.09
CA ALA A 106 6.63 -8.97 1.92
C ALA A 106 5.70 -9.36 0.76
N GLY A 107 4.63 -8.61 0.52
CA GLY A 107 3.72 -8.80 -0.61
C GLY A 107 4.41 -8.61 -1.96
N CYS A 108 5.28 -7.60 -2.08
CA CYS A 108 6.10 -7.37 -3.26
C CYS A 108 7.18 -8.45 -3.44
N ALA A 109 7.78 -8.92 -2.34
CA ALA A 109 8.73 -10.04 -2.39
C ALA A 109 8.06 -11.32 -2.89
N TYR A 110 6.86 -11.63 -2.39
CA TYR A 110 6.05 -12.75 -2.85
C TYR A 110 5.67 -12.61 -4.33
N ALA A 111 5.26 -11.41 -4.76
CA ALA A 111 4.91 -11.13 -6.16
C ALA A 111 6.05 -11.40 -7.15
N THR A 112 7.30 -11.41 -6.67
CA THR A 112 8.49 -11.65 -7.48
C THR A 112 9.12 -13.02 -7.22
N ALA A 113 8.48 -13.88 -6.42
CA ALA A 113 8.99 -15.18 -5.97
C ALA A 113 10.33 -15.08 -5.21
N ARG A 114 10.47 -14.04 -4.39
CA ARG A 114 11.68 -13.71 -3.61
C ARG A 114 11.40 -13.54 -2.12
N GLU A 115 10.27 -14.06 -1.64
CA GLU A 115 9.84 -14.00 -0.24
C GLU A 115 10.77 -14.73 0.73
N ARG A 116 11.74 -15.52 0.21
CA ARG A 116 12.82 -16.16 0.98
C ARG A 116 14.15 -15.40 0.92
N GLU A 117 14.17 -14.26 0.23
CA GLU A 117 15.37 -13.44 0.05
C GLU A 117 15.21 -12.04 0.65
N TRP A 118 14.04 -11.41 0.54
CA TRP A 118 13.77 -10.06 1.05
C TRP A 118 12.28 -9.87 1.38
N GLY A 119 11.93 -8.69 1.91
CA GLY A 119 10.55 -8.30 2.23
C GLY A 119 10.22 -8.30 3.72
N THR A 120 11.03 -8.98 4.54
CA THR A 120 10.99 -8.95 6.00
C THR A 120 12.39 -8.72 6.57
N LEU A 121 12.46 -8.23 7.82
CA LEU A 121 13.72 -8.06 8.55
C LEU A 121 13.93 -9.23 9.52
N GLU A 122 14.49 -10.32 9.01
CA GLU A 122 14.73 -11.57 9.74
C GLU A 122 16.14 -12.12 9.44
N PRO A 123 16.76 -12.88 10.35
CA PRO A 123 18.06 -13.50 10.08
C PRO A 123 18.04 -14.37 8.81
N GLY A 124 18.99 -14.12 7.91
CA GLY A 124 19.11 -14.83 6.63
C GLY A 124 18.47 -14.11 5.43
N MET A 125 17.64 -13.09 5.68
CA MET A 125 17.08 -12.21 4.63
C MET A 125 18.05 -11.06 4.30
N ARG A 126 17.89 -10.46 3.12
CA ARG A 126 18.58 -9.21 2.77
C ARG A 126 18.18 -8.09 3.71
N CYS A 127 19.15 -7.28 4.08
CA CYS A 127 18.91 -6.08 4.88
C CYS A 127 18.51 -4.91 3.96
N ASP A 128 17.26 -4.97 3.47
CA ASP A 128 16.61 -3.87 2.76
C ASP A 128 15.66 -3.17 3.73
N ALA A 129 15.92 -1.91 4.05
CA ALA A 129 15.17 -1.18 5.07
C ALA A 129 15.03 0.32 4.75
N THR A 130 13.91 0.88 5.21
CA THR A 130 13.67 2.33 5.21
C THR A 130 13.53 2.79 6.65
N VAL A 131 14.36 3.75 7.04
CA VAL A 131 14.28 4.36 8.37
C VAL A 131 13.40 5.59 8.29
N VAL A 132 12.41 5.67 9.16
CA VAL A 132 11.48 6.82 9.27
C VAL A 132 11.77 7.55 10.58
N ASP A 133 11.61 8.87 10.60
CA ASP A 133 11.96 9.74 11.73
C ASP A 133 11.05 9.60 12.97
N ARG A 134 9.98 8.83 12.87
CA ARG A 134 8.98 8.64 13.92
C ARG A 134 8.25 7.31 13.75
N ASP A 135 7.60 6.88 14.81
CA ASP A 135 6.79 5.67 14.81
C ASP A 135 5.45 5.92 14.08
N LEU A 136 5.34 5.39 12.87
CA LEU A 136 4.12 5.46 12.05
C LEU A 136 2.90 4.84 12.74
N ALA A 137 3.07 3.85 13.63
CA ALA A 137 1.97 3.21 14.35
C ALA A 137 1.28 4.14 15.35
N THR A 138 1.93 5.25 15.73
CA THR A 138 1.35 6.27 16.62
C THR A 138 0.60 7.37 15.87
N LEU A 139 0.86 7.55 14.57
CA LEU A 139 0.30 8.62 13.75
C LEU A 139 -1.12 8.30 13.27
N ARG A 140 -1.94 9.33 13.03
CA ARG A 140 -3.32 9.17 12.59
C ARG A 140 -3.62 10.10 11.43
N GLY A 141 -4.42 9.62 10.47
CA GLY A 141 -4.88 10.45 9.36
C GLY A 141 -3.70 11.07 8.59
N ASP A 142 -3.73 12.39 8.45
CA ASP A 142 -2.74 13.15 7.69
C ASP A 142 -1.38 13.26 8.40
N ASP A 143 -1.30 12.99 9.71
CA ASP A 143 -0.04 13.04 10.48
C ASP A 143 1.02 12.07 9.91
N ILE A 144 0.59 11.02 9.20
CA ILE A 144 1.48 10.10 8.47
C ILE A 144 2.37 10.85 7.47
N LEU A 145 1.85 11.92 6.87
CA LEU A 145 2.55 12.71 5.86
C LEU A 145 3.60 13.67 6.46
N ASP A 146 3.59 13.87 7.77
CA ASP A 146 4.64 14.64 8.45
C ASP A 146 5.90 13.81 8.69
N ALA A 147 5.80 12.48 8.56
CA ALA A 147 6.94 11.58 8.68
C ALA A 147 7.94 11.80 7.55
N ARG A 148 9.22 11.51 7.84
CA ARG A 148 10.31 11.67 6.88
C ARG A 148 11.15 10.42 6.80
N ILE A 149 11.47 10.00 5.58
CA ILE A 149 12.47 8.97 5.35
C ILE A 149 13.85 9.57 5.67
N ARG A 150 14.54 8.96 6.64
CA ARG A 150 15.85 9.39 7.12
C ARG A 150 16.99 8.55 6.57
N ALA A 151 16.73 7.30 6.20
CA ALA A 151 17.71 6.49 5.49
C ALA A 151 17.03 5.43 4.63
N THR A 152 17.74 5.01 3.59
CA THR A 152 17.43 3.78 2.86
C THR A 152 18.67 2.88 2.87
N ILE A 153 18.44 1.62 3.16
CA ILE A 153 19.45 0.57 3.23
C ILE A 153 19.07 -0.45 2.16
N THR A 154 20.05 -0.84 1.34
CA THR A 154 19.88 -1.87 0.32
C THR A 154 21.01 -2.86 0.43
N ASP A 155 20.67 -4.12 0.65
CA ASP A 155 21.60 -5.23 0.86
C ASP A 155 22.63 -4.92 1.97
N GLY A 156 22.15 -4.33 3.08
CA GLY A 156 22.98 -3.91 4.20
C GLY A 156 23.82 -2.66 3.97
N VAL A 157 23.77 -2.06 2.78
CA VAL A 157 24.49 -0.82 2.45
C VAL A 157 23.57 0.38 2.55
N VAL A 158 23.94 1.37 3.36
CA VAL A 158 23.24 2.66 3.41
C VAL A 158 23.38 3.37 2.06
N ARG A 159 22.28 3.55 1.35
CA ARG A 159 22.21 4.23 0.04
C ARG A 159 21.84 5.69 0.15
N PHE A 160 21.08 6.01 1.19
CA PHE A 160 20.69 7.37 1.53
C PHE A 160 20.69 7.51 3.05
N ALA A 161 21.13 8.66 3.54
CA ALA A 161 21.01 9.08 4.93
C ALA A 161 20.86 10.60 4.98
N ASP A 162 19.89 11.07 5.76
CA ASP A 162 19.67 12.48 6.08
C ASP A 162 19.68 12.62 7.60
N GLY A 163 20.66 13.35 8.14
CA GLY A 163 20.83 13.61 9.57
C GLY A 163 20.96 12.34 10.45
N LEU A 164 21.36 11.21 9.87
CA LEU A 164 21.85 10.02 10.58
C LEU A 164 23.36 9.99 10.36
N GLY A 165 24.11 10.33 11.42
CA GLY A 165 25.57 10.35 11.45
C GLY A 165 26.15 9.08 12.03
#